data_AF-A0A3C0AHE5-F1
#
_entry.id   AF-A0A3C0AHE5-F1
#
_cell.length_a   1.000
_cell.length_b   1.000
_cell.length_c   1.000
_cell.angle_alpha   90.00
_cell.angle_beta   90.00
_cell.angle_gamma   90.00
#
_symmetry.space_group_name_H-M   'P 1'
#
loop_
_entity.id
_entity.type
_entity.pdbx_description
1 polymer ?
#
loop_
_entity_poly.entity_id
_entity_poly.type
_entity_poly.pdbx_seq_one_letter_code
_entity_poly.pdbx_strand_id
1 'polypeptide(L)'
;MASTLSAAEPTVELHKTKAGTEFATWGPLPDQPKPTLFILAGTMESTLGSPYFRQCGNQLAKAGYLLVSVDIPCHGKQHRPPEPTGLSGWAYRCEQGDDFVADNNGRLSQVLDELIAGGQTDADYVGVCGTSRGGYLA
;
A
#
# COMPACT_ATOMS: atom_id res chain seq x y z
N MET A 1 -24.29 17.13 28.15
CA MET A 1 -23.32 17.07 27.03
C MET A 1 -22.88 15.63 26.90
N ALA A 2 -23.25 14.95 25.81
CA ALA A 2 -22.80 13.59 25.55
C ALA A 2 -21.32 13.66 25.15
N SER A 3 -20.44 13.11 25.98
CA SER A 3 -19.03 12.91 25.65
C SER A 3 -18.97 11.86 24.54
N THR A 4 -18.72 12.28 23.31
CA THR A 4 -18.39 11.36 22.23
C THR A 4 -17.00 10.81 22.52
N LEU A 5 -16.93 9.55 22.94
CA LEU A 5 -15.69 8.77 22.89
C LEU A 5 -15.17 8.87 21.44
N SER A 6 -14.04 9.57 21.26
CA SER A 6 -13.32 9.52 19.99
C SER A 6 -12.98 8.06 19.73
N ALA A 7 -13.42 7.50 18.60
CA ALA A 7 -12.96 6.19 18.17
C ALA A 7 -11.43 6.19 18.16
N ALA A 8 -10.82 5.10 18.64
CA ALA A 8 -9.37 4.93 18.57
C ALA A 8 -8.93 5.04 17.10
N GLU A 9 -7.77 5.67 16.85
CA GLU A 9 -7.24 5.71 15.49
C GLU A 9 -7.00 4.29 14.98
N PRO A 10 -7.38 3.99 13.72
CA PRO A 10 -7.06 2.71 13.12
C PRO A 10 -5.55 2.44 13.16
N THR A 11 -5.19 1.18 13.39
CA THR A 11 -3.80 0.70 13.34
C THR A 11 -3.49 0.12 11.97
N VAL A 12 -2.20 -0.01 11.64
CA VAL A 12 -1.79 -0.74 10.45
C VAL A 12 -1.94 -2.23 10.70
N GLU A 13 -2.59 -2.94 9.79
CA GLU A 13 -2.73 -4.40 9.81
C GLU A 13 -1.98 -5.01 8.63
N LEU A 14 -1.25 -6.10 8.88
CA LEU A 14 -0.41 -6.77 7.89
C LEU A 14 -1.10 -8.03 7.36
N HIS A 15 -1.07 -8.19 6.05
CA HIS A 15 -1.76 -9.25 5.34
C HIS A 15 -0.82 -9.89 4.30
N LYS A 16 -1.26 -11.02 3.77
CA LYS A 16 -0.56 -11.75 2.72
C LYS A 16 -1.57 -12.36 1.76
N THR A 17 -1.39 -12.16 0.45
CA THR A 17 -2.20 -12.83 -0.58
C THR A 17 -1.91 -14.32 -0.59
N LYS A 18 -2.77 -15.11 -1.24
CA LYS A 18 -2.51 -16.55 -1.44
C LYS A 18 -1.21 -16.81 -2.22
N ALA A 19 -0.82 -15.89 -3.10
CA ALA A 19 0.43 -15.94 -3.85
C ALA A 19 1.66 -15.55 -3.01
N GLY A 20 1.47 -15.09 -1.78
CA GLY A 20 2.55 -14.73 -0.87
C GLY A 20 2.98 -13.26 -0.95
N THR A 21 2.28 -12.42 -1.70
CA THR A 21 2.56 -10.98 -1.72
C THR A 21 2.03 -10.33 -0.44
N GLU A 22 2.91 -9.61 0.24
CA GLU A 22 2.58 -8.93 1.49
C GLU A 22 2.06 -7.51 1.22
N PHE A 23 1.04 -7.14 1.98
CA PHE A 23 0.44 -5.81 1.93
C PHE A 23 -0.06 -5.42 3.32
N ALA A 24 -0.40 -4.15 3.48
CA ALA A 24 -0.98 -3.66 4.70
C ALA A 24 -2.26 -2.87 4.42
N THR A 25 -3.13 -2.80 5.42
CA THR A 25 -4.31 -1.93 5.44
C THR A 25 -4.28 -0.99 6.64
N TRP A 26 -4.97 0.14 6.54
CA TRP A 26 -5.18 1.03 7.67
C TRP A 26 -6.54 0.74 8.30
N GLY A 27 -6.54 -0.08 9.36
CA GLY A 27 -7.72 -0.75 9.91
C GLY A 27 -7.93 -2.15 9.29
N PRO A 28 -8.96 -2.87 9.76
CA PRO A 28 -9.23 -4.24 9.34
C PRO A 28 -9.75 -4.30 7.90
N LEU A 29 -9.63 -5.49 7.29
CA LEU A 29 -10.29 -5.78 6.02
C LEU A 29 -11.82 -5.72 6.20
N PRO A 30 -12.55 -5.05 5.30
CA PRO A 30 -13.99 -4.91 5.42
C PRO A 30 -14.73 -6.19 5.00
N ASP A 31 -15.92 -6.42 5.56
CA ASP A 31 -16.79 -7.55 5.17
C ASP A 31 -17.65 -7.25 3.92
N GLN A 32 -17.53 -6.06 3.34
CA GLN A 32 -18.25 -5.61 2.16
C GLN A 32 -17.34 -4.78 1.26
N PRO A 33 -17.54 -4.80 -0.07
CA PRO A 33 -16.71 -4.05 -1.00
C PRO A 33 -16.68 -2.55 -0.65
N LYS A 34 -15.48 -1.98 -0.65
CA LYS A 34 -15.23 -0.54 -0.49
C LYS A 34 -14.48 -0.01 -1.71
N PRO A 35 -14.64 1.29 -2.03
CA PRO A 35 -13.68 1.94 -2.91
C PRO A 35 -12.28 1.86 -2.25
N THR A 36 -11.26 1.59 -3.05
CA THR A 36 -9.92 1.26 -2.54
C THR A 36 -8.89 2.26 -3.04
N LEU A 37 -8.03 2.72 -2.15
CA LEU A 37 -6.87 3.57 -2.47
C LEU A 37 -5.58 2.86 -2.08
N PHE A 38 -4.74 2.56 -3.06
CA PHE A 38 -3.36 2.21 -2.83
C PHE A 38 -2.53 3.48 -2.60
N ILE A 39 -1.70 3.48 -1.55
CA ILE A 39 -0.80 4.58 -1.20
C ILE A 39 0.62 4.04 -1.19
N LEU A 40 1.51 4.65 -1.99
CA LEU A 40 2.90 4.20 -2.16
C LEU A 40 3.89 5.27 -1.70
N ALA A 41 4.89 4.91 -0.89
CA ALA A 41 5.97 5.84 -0.51
C ALA A 41 7.30 5.16 -0.17
N GLY A 42 7.26 4.14 0.70
CA GLY A 42 8.43 3.42 1.21
C GLY A 42 8.06 2.03 1.70
N THR A 43 8.07 1.81 3.02
CA THR A 43 7.50 0.60 3.60
C THR A 43 5.99 0.75 3.79
N MET A 44 5.23 -0.34 3.70
CA MET A 44 3.78 -0.31 3.90
C MET A 44 3.39 0.17 5.30
N GLU A 45 4.17 -0.21 6.32
CA GLU A 45 3.96 0.23 7.70
C GLU A 45 4.20 1.72 7.90
N SER A 46 5.29 2.28 7.36
CA SER A 46 5.56 3.71 7.49
C SER A 46 4.60 4.55 6.64
N THR A 47 4.20 4.04 5.47
CA THR A 47 3.26 4.70 4.56
C THR A 47 1.89 4.80 5.20
N LEU A 48 1.35 3.70 5.73
CA LEU A 48 0.05 3.70 6.39
C LEU A 48 0.10 4.10 7.86
N GLY A 49 1.26 4.14 8.51
CA GLY A 49 1.38 4.58 9.90
C GLY A 49 1.53 6.09 10.04
N SER A 50 1.84 6.79 8.96
CA SER A 50 2.13 8.23 8.96
C SER A 50 1.02 9.04 8.28
N PRO A 51 0.34 9.95 8.99
CA PRO A 51 -0.61 10.88 8.37
C PRO A 51 0.01 11.72 7.24
N TYR A 52 1.33 11.97 7.30
CA TYR A 52 2.06 12.69 6.27
C TYR A 52 2.15 11.92 4.95
N PHE A 53 2.27 10.59 4.97
CA PHE A 53 2.30 9.78 3.75
C PHE A 53 0.89 9.40 3.29
N ARG A 54 -0.08 9.29 4.21
CA ARG A 54 -1.50 9.07 3.89
C ARG A 54 -2.28 10.35 3.57
N GLN A 55 -1.71 11.38 2.95
CA GLN A 55 -2.33 12.73 2.89
C GLN A 55 -3.80 12.72 2.42
N CYS A 56 -4.05 12.31 1.17
CA CYS A 56 -5.40 12.16 0.63
C CYS A 56 -6.14 10.99 1.28
N GLY A 57 -5.42 9.93 1.65
CA GLY A 57 -5.96 8.78 2.39
C GLY A 57 -6.67 9.17 3.69
N ASN A 58 -6.17 10.16 4.44
CA ASN A 58 -6.79 10.63 5.68
C ASN A 58 -8.21 11.19 5.45
N GLN A 59 -8.47 11.77 4.27
CA GLN A 59 -9.80 12.26 3.91
C GLN A 59 -10.65 11.14 3.31
N LEU A 60 -10.07 10.33 2.42
CA LEU A 60 -10.78 9.24 1.74
C LEU A 60 -11.21 8.13 2.70
N ALA A 61 -10.44 7.84 3.75
CA ALA A 61 -10.87 6.91 4.80
C ALA A 61 -12.14 7.38 5.52
N LYS A 62 -12.32 8.69 5.73
CA LYS A 62 -13.56 9.26 6.30
C LYS A 62 -14.74 9.12 5.34
N ALA A 63 -14.47 9.04 4.04
CA ALA A 63 -15.46 8.75 3.00
C ALA A 63 -15.69 7.24 2.80
N GLY A 64 -15.07 6.38 3.62
CA GLY A 64 -15.26 4.93 3.60
C GLY A 64 -14.32 4.16 2.67
N TYR A 65 -13.23 4.78 2.21
CA TYR A 65 -12.23 4.07 1.40
C TYR A 65 -11.41 3.08 2.24
N LEU A 66 -11.14 1.92 1.66
CA LEU A 66 -10.10 1.02 2.12
C LEU A 66 -8.73 1.58 1.70
N LEU A 67 -7.83 1.78 2.66
CA LEU A 67 -6.45 2.22 2.37
C LEU A 67 -5.52 1.02 2.38
N VAL A 68 -4.73 0.87 1.31
CA VAL A 68 -3.82 -0.27 1.10
C VAL A 68 -2.42 0.25 0.80
N SER A 69 -1.38 -0.46 1.23
CA SER A 69 0.00 -0.21 0.82
C SER A 69 0.79 -1.50 0.70
N VAL A 70 1.80 -1.49 -0.16
CA VAL A 70 2.85 -2.53 -0.23
C VAL A 70 4.21 -1.90 0.04
N ASP A 71 5.20 -2.72 0.38
CA ASP A 71 6.59 -2.28 0.32
C ASP A 71 6.98 -2.04 -1.14
N ILE A 72 7.53 -0.85 -1.42
CA ILE A 72 8.04 -0.53 -2.76
C ILE A 72 9.46 -1.10 -2.94
N PRO A 73 9.97 -1.21 -4.18
CA PRO A 73 11.30 -1.74 -4.46
C PRO A 73 12.40 -1.10 -3.59
N CYS A 74 13.33 -1.92 -3.10
CA CYS A 74 14.44 -1.53 -2.22
C CYS A 74 14.04 -0.97 -0.85
N HIS A 75 12.83 -1.29 -0.36
CA HIS A 75 12.35 -0.95 0.99
C HIS A 75 11.72 -2.18 1.66
N GLY A 76 11.72 -2.20 2.99
CA GLY A 76 11.06 -3.25 3.78
C GLY A 76 11.49 -4.64 3.32
N LYS A 77 10.52 -5.51 3.03
CA LYS A 77 10.77 -6.88 2.54
C LYS A 77 11.06 -6.96 1.05
N GLN A 78 10.96 -5.84 0.32
CA GLN A 78 11.41 -5.72 -1.06
C GLN A 78 12.86 -5.26 -1.18
N HIS A 79 13.57 -5.07 -0.08
CA HIS A 79 15.01 -4.87 -0.07
C HIS A 79 15.75 -6.20 -0.24
N ARG A 80 16.65 -6.28 -1.23
CA ARG A 80 17.40 -7.49 -1.60
C ARG A 80 18.91 -7.25 -1.45
N PRO A 81 19.53 -7.51 -0.28
CA PRO A 81 20.97 -7.39 -0.12
C PRO A 81 21.73 -8.17 -1.20
N PRO A 82 22.82 -7.61 -1.75
CA PRO A 82 23.59 -6.47 -1.24
C PRO A 82 23.15 -5.09 -1.77
N GLU A 83 22.01 -4.96 -2.44
CA GLU A 83 21.59 -3.67 -3.01
C GLU A 83 21.48 -2.56 -1.94
N PRO A 84 21.71 -1.28 -2.27
CA PRO A 84 21.37 -0.17 -1.38
C PRO A 84 19.86 0.03 -1.23
N THR A 85 19.42 0.80 -0.23
CA THR A 85 18.01 1.19 -0.11
C THR A 85 17.67 2.42 -0.98
N GLY A 86 16.39 2.68 -1.20
CA GLY A 86 15.94 3.91 -1.86
C GLY A 86 16.34 4.02 -3.34
N LEU A 87 16.57 5.26 -3.82
CA LEU A 87 16.94 5.51 -5.22
C LEU A 87 18.27 4.89 -5.62
N SER A 88 19.22 4.77 -4.69
CA SER A 88 20.49 4.09 -4.95
C SER A 88 20.28 2.60 -5.20
N GLY A 89 19.30 1.98 -4.53
CA GLY A 89 18.88 0.60 -4.83
C GLY A 89 18.24 0.47 -6.21
N TRP A 90 17.43 1.45 -6.61
CA TRP A 90 16.81 1.46 -7.94
C TRP A 90 17.86 1.62 -9.04
N ALA A 91 18.82 2.51 -8.86
CA ALA A 91 19.96 2.65 -9.76
C ALA A 91 20.75 1.35 -9.89
N TYR A 92 21.05 0.70 -8.75
CA TYR A 92 21.70 -0.62 -8.73
C TYR A 92 20.91 -1.65 -9.53
N ARG A 93 19.58 -1.73 -9.37
CA ARG A 93 18.74 -2.66 -10.13
C ARG A 93 18.73 -2.36 -11.64
N CYS A 94 18.65 -1.07 -12.02
CA CYS A 94 18.74 -0.66 -13.42
C CYS A 94 20.06 -1.08 -14.06
N GLU A 95 21.19 -0.92 -13.36
CA GLU A 95 22.52 -1.32 -13.86
C GLU A 95 22.63 -2.83 -14.10
N GLN A 96 21.84 -3.63 -13.38
CA GLN A 96 21.76 -5.08 -13.54
C GLN A 96 20.68 -5.52 -14.56
N GLY A 97 19.94 -4.59 -15.15
CA GLY A 97 18.84 -4.88 -16.07
C GLY A 97 17.59 -5.47 -15.41
N ASP A 98 17.39 -5.27 -14.10
CA ASP A 98 16.22 -5.72 -13.36
C ASP A 98 15.02 -4.78 -13.59
N ASP A 99 13.92 -5.32 -14.13
CA ASP A 99 12.65 -4.61 -14.28
C ASP A 99 11.82 -4.68 -12.99
N PHE A 100 12.29 -3.94 -11.99
CA PHE A 100 11.63 -3.87 -10.69
C PHE A 100 10.27 -3.15 -10.74
N VAL A 101 9.98 -2.41 -11.81
CA VAL A 101 8.69 -1.74 -12.01
C VAL A 101 7.65 -2.77 -12.42
N ALA A 102 7.97 -3.63 -13.39
CA ALA A 102 7.09 -4.74 -13.77
C ALA A 102 6.83 -5.69 -12.58
N ASP A 103 7.86 -6.03 -11.80
CA ASP A 103 7.70 -6.81 -10.57
C ASP A 103 6.75 -6.11 -9.56
N ASN A 104 6.94 -4.81 -9.34
CA ASN A 104 6.06 -4.03 -8.45
C ASN A 104 4.61 -4.02 -8.94
N ASN A 105 4.38 -3.82 -10.23
CA ASN A 105 3.04 -3.83 -10.81
C ASN A 105 2.40 -5.21 -10.68
N GLY A 106 3.15 -6.29 -10.92
CA GLY A 106 2.67 -7.65 -10.69
C GLY A 106 2.23 -7.88 -9.25
N ARG A 107 3.01 -7.41 -8.27
CA ARG A 107 2.63 -7.49 -6.85
C ARG A 107 1.38 -6.65 -6.52
N LEU A 108 1.27 -5.43 -7.05
CA LEU A 108 0.06 -4.60 -6.88
C LEU A 108 -1.19 -5.27 -7.45
N SER A 109 -1.10 -5.82 -8.66
CA SER A 109 -2.19 -6.58 -9.28
C SER A 109 -2.60 -7.77 -8.42
N GLN A 110 -1.65 -8.55 -7.91
CA GLN A 110 -1.97 -9.69 -7.03
C GLN A 110 -2.72 -9.28 -5.76
N VAL A 111 -2.37 -8.13 -5.17
CA VAL A 111 -3.09 -7.61 -4.00
C VAL A 111 -4.49 -7.15 -4.39
N LEU A 112 -4.62 -6.42 -5.49
CA LEU A 112 -5.93 -5.98 -5.98
C LEU A 112 -6.84 -7.17 -6.28
N ASP A 113 -6.34 -8.18 -6.99
CA ASP A 113 -7.08 -9.38 -7.34
C ASP A 113 -7.54 -10.16 -6.10
N GLU A 114 -6.69 -10.30 -5.09
CA GLU A 114 -7.06 -10.94 -3.82
C GLU A 114 -8.18 -10.16 -3.10
N LEU A 115 -8.08 -8.83 -3.05
CA LEU A 115 -9.07 -7.97 -2.40
C LEU A 115 -10.40 -7.91 -3.15
N ILE A 116 -10.39 -7.98 -4.48
CA ILE A 116 -11.61 -8.09 -5.29
C ILE A 116 -12.23 -9.48 -5.07
N ALA A 117 -11.44 -10.54 -5.20
CA ALA A 117 -11.93 -11.92 -5.06
C ALA A 117 -12.47 -12.21 -3.65
N GLY A 118 -11.90 -11.59 -2.62
CA GLY A 118 -12.39 -11.70 -1.25
C GLY A 118 -13.58 -10.78 -0.91
N GLY A 119 -14.01 -9.91 -1.85
CA GLY A 119 -15.14 -9.01 -1.65
C GLY A 119 -14.83 -7.77 -0.79
N GLN A 120 -13.56 -7.41 -0.61
CA GLN A 120 -13.14 -6.23 0.15
C GLN A 120 -13.08 -4.96 -0.72
N THR A 121 -12.73 -5.10 -2.00
CA THR A 121 -12.59 -3.99 -2.95
C THR A 121 -13.72 -3.99 -3.97
N ASP A 122 -14.30 -2.82 -4.19
CA ASP A 122 -15.15 -2.55 -5.35
C ASP A 122 -14.27 -2.30 -6.57
N ALA A 123 -14.35 -3.19 -7.57
CA ALA A 123 -13.49 -3.19 -8.74
C ALA A 123 -13.67 -1.95 -9.63
N ASP A 124 -14.82 -1.27 -9.55
CA ASP A 124 -15.10 -0.06 -10.34
C ASP A 124 -14.49 1.20 -9.70
N TYR A 125 -14.02 1.12 -8.45
CA TYR A 125 -13.54 2.26 -7.67
C TYR A 125 -12.18 1.99 -7.02
N VAL A 126 -11.14 1.94 -7.87
CA VAL A 126 -9.75 1.74 -7.45
C VAL A 126 -8.92 2.95 -7.84
N GLY A 127 -8.19 3.51 -6.87
CA GLY A 127 -7.20 4.54 -7.08
C GLY A 127 -5.82 4.13 -6.59
N VAL A 128 -4.78 4.69 -7.19
CA VAL A 128 -3.40 4.58 -6.72
C VAL A 128 -2.82 5.99 -6.59
N CYS A 129 -2.09 6.23 -5.51
CA CYS A 129 -1.37 7.48 -5.30
C CYS A 129 -0.03 7.19 -4.62
N GLY A 130 0.88 8.15 -4.66
CA GLY A 130 2.13 8.00 -3.93
C GLY A 130 2.96 9.26 -3.84
N THR A 131 3.93 9.22 -2.92
CA THR A 131 4.88 10.31 -2.70
C THR A 131 6.23 9.97 -3.30
N SER A 132 6.83 10.89 -4.07
CA SER A 132 8.17 10.72 -4.66
C SER A 132 8.25 9.45 -5.51
N ARG A 133 9.11 8.48 -5.16
CA ARG A 133 9.21 7.15 -5.82
C ARG A 133 7.86 6.44 -5.88
N GLY A 134 7.03 6.58 -4.86
CA GLY A 134 5.69 6.01 -4.88
C GLY A 134 4.78 6.64 -5.93
N GLY A 135 4.96 7.93 -6.22
CA GLY A 135 4.23 8.62 -7.29
C GLY A 135 4.71 8.23 -8.69
N TYR A 136 5.94 7.74 -8.83
CA TYR A 136 6.42 7.14 -10.08
C TYR A 136 5.85 5.74 -10.31
N LEU A 137 5.55 4.99 -9.25
CA LEU A 137 4.97 3.64 -9.31
C LEU A 137 3.44 3.61 -9.37
N ALA A 138 2.79 4.74 -9.11
CA ALA A 138 1.34 4.90 -9.13
C ALA A 138 0.85 5.15 -10.56
#